data_AF-A0A9E1F386-F1
#
_entry.id   AF-A0A9E1F386-F1
#
_cell.length_a   1.000
_cell.length_b   1.000
_cell.length_c   1.000
_cell.angle_alpha   90.00
_cell.angle_beta   90.00
_cell.angle_gamma   90.00
#
_symmetry.space_group_name_H-M   'P 1'
#
loop_
_entity.id
_entity.type
_entity.pdbx_description
1 polymer ?
#
loop_
_entity_poly.entity_id
_entity_poly.type
_entity_poly.pdbx_seq_one_letter_code
_entity_poly.pdbx_strand_id
1 'polypeptide(L)'
;MEEEIREPQIKRFFKEENLCMQNVYKSKEEYKVVYINQELYEEIFHEKYVWEDAKQKISTIFSITLDEKKSDNKIIGKAYSDKQADPTGMALSGNLGSGRSYFFDKNFNIKGDKTKLATSPKSIYNNGKYALSASIKETVIANILAKDFVVPTFETLAILETGERFEFLDEYLDFDDQIKNKTYNLPCSIEIRVNKEKELYRISNSLINNDKYTEEEIENFCKKLAKIEANKFCDRFLHGSWSVGNISTEGNLIDFDTSSFVKGRFPQYSNTNKYKSNYFGYELLGQKIMINSISNNEKLEKIMNDEYEKNIKIKFCDLIGLDYNLYYLKYYKYIDSLSKKFNILSRKFLANYYDTNIANQNENITYLFDFSRFFQKYLIYREKGNKFINGIKLLFNDPQYIEYEKVGMIKEKVEKFFEKDIVNDDNMDKYINEAMDFIQEYDELFEKIEKEQDLQEIKLKQYFINADRNYLYSKEHIFGKIAYKYDIKEIDDKTINIIINSLIKANIRNHYNIECKNILGLRLYKDFLTYWIVTKNYYYLVIEPFSNFDIEFAKLSLNGEEFMIKHRLDEEGAMESEKIEFDSLPDILNFDVKIKINGKEYNGEFDQI
;
A
#
# COMPACT_ATOMS: atom_id res chain seq x y z
N MET A 1 5.34 12.64 -43.77
CA MET A 1 4.74 11.56 -42.96
C MET A 1 3.62 12.20 -42.19
N GLU A 2 2.37 11.79 -42.43
CA GLU A 2 1.27 12.17 -41.54
C GLU A 2 1.58 11.55 -40.16
N GLU A 3 1.71 12.38 -39.12
CA GLU A 3 1.86 11.87 -37.76
C GLU A 3 0.59 11.08 -37.41
N GLU A 4 0.74 9.78 -37.12
CA GLU A 4 -0.36 8.91 -36.75
C GLU A 4 -1.02 9.46 -35.47
N ILE A 5 -2.28 9.89 -35.58
CA ILE A 5 -3.06 10.37 -34.44
C ILE A 5 -3.29 9.18 -33.51
N ARG A 6 -2.75 9.26 -32.28
CA ARG A 6 -2.89 8.20 -31.29
C ARG A 6 -4.33 8.17 -30.75
N GLU A 7 -5.04 7.07 -30.98
CA GLU A 7 -6.38 6.87 -30.44
C GLU A 7 -6.43 5.73 -29.42
N PRO A 8 -7.14 5.91 -28.27
CA PRO A 8 -7.20 4.86 -27.27
C PRO A 8 -8.08 3.67 -27.68
N GLN A 9 -7.61 2.45 -27.38
CA GLN A 9 -8.25 1.20 -27.81
C GLN A 9 -9.18 0.58 -26.74
N ILE A 10 -10.06 1.36 -26.12
CA ILE A 10 -10.86 0.93 -24.96
C ILE A 10 -12.33 0.59 -25.26
N LYS A 11 -12.86 0.95 -26.44
CA LYS A 11 -14.30 0.87 -26.77
C LYS A 11 -14.93 -0.53 -26.71
N ARG A 12 -14.14 -1.61 -26.68
CA ARG A 12 -14.68 -2.99 -26.61
C ARG A 12 -15.58 -3.20 -25.38
N PHE A 13 -15.24 -2.57 -24.26
CA PHE A 13 -15.94 -2.72 -22.98
C PHE A 13 -16.81 -1.51 -22.62
N PHE A 14 -16.54 -0.35 -23.23
CA PHE A 14 -17.27 0.89 -22.96
C PHE A 14 -18.20 1.24 -24.13
N LYS A 15 -19.48 1.50 -23.83
CA LYS A 15 -20.41 2.07 -24.82
C LYS A 15 -19.94 3.45 -25.24
N GLU A 16 -20.01 3.74 -26.54
CA GLU A 16 -19.52 5.01 -27.09
C GLU A 16 -20.23 6.23 -26.48
N GLU A 17 -21.53 6.16 -26.20
CA GLU A 17 -22.27 7.26 -25.56
C GLU A 17 -21.80 7.59 -24.13
N ASN A 18 -21.09 6.66 -23.49
CA ASN A 18 -20.57 6.77 -22.13
C ASN A 18 -19.08 7.13 -22.09
N LEU A 19 -18.45 7.35 -23.25
CA LEU A 19 -17.13 7.94 -23.36
C LEU A 19 -17.24 9.41 -23.76
N CYS A 20 -16.47 10.26 -23.09
CA CYS A 20 -16.30 11.65 -23.48
C CYS A 20 -14.96 11.83 -24.17
N MET A 21 -14.97 12.31 -25.41
CA MET A 21 -13.77 12.53 -26.21
C MET A 21 -13.24 13.96 -26.07
N GLN A 22 -11.91 14.06 -25.95
CA GLN A 22 -11.15 15.30 -26.01
C GLN A 22 -9.93 15.14 -26.92
N ASN A 23 -9.44 16.25 -27.48
CA ASN A 23 -8.13 16.27 -28.10
C ASN A 23 -7.06 16.22 -27.01
N VAL A 24 -5.96 15.53 -27.31
CA VAL A 24 -4.72 15.59 -26.53
C VAL A 24 -3.73 16.43 -27.31
N TYR A 25 -3.14 17.40 -26.63
CA TYR A 25 -2.18 18.32 -27.20
C TYR A 25 -0.79 18.09 -26.60
N LYS A 26 0.25 18.47 -27.34
CA LYS A 26 1.59 18.58 -26.79
C LYS A 26 1.64 19.77 -25.82
N SER A 27 2.16 19.55 -24.61
CA SER A 27 2.33 20.63 -23.63
C SER A 27 3.35 21.66 -24.14
N LYS A 28 3.15 22.95 -23.82
CA LYS A 28 4.16 24.00 -24.05
C LYS A 28 5.46 23.74 -23.30
N GLU A 29 5.32 23.28 -22.07
CA GLU A 29 6.42 22.96 -21.18
C GLU A 29 6.72 21.48 -21.26
N GLU A 30 8.00 21.14 -21.27
CA GLU A 30 8.45 19.76 -21.11
C GLU A 30 8.35 19.37 -19.63
N TYR A 31 7.58 18.31 -19.35
CA TYR A 31 7.38 17.84 -18.00
C TYR A 31 8.61 17.07 -17.51
N LYS A 32 8.91 17.20 -16.21
CA LYS A 32 10.07 16.56 -15.59
C LYS A 32 9.70 15.18 -15.08
N VAL A 33 10.39 14.16 -15.55
CA VAL A 33 10.17 12.79 -15.08
C VAL A 33 10.72 12.63 -13.67
N VAL A 34 9.85 12.20 -12.75
CA VAL A 34 10.18 11.98 -11.33
C VAL A 34 10.40 10.50 -11.03
N TYR A 35 9.72 9.63 -11.77
CA TYR A 35 9.78 8.19 -11.55
C TYR A 35 9.53 7.43 -12.84
N ILE A 36 10.21 6.30 -13.01
CA ILE A 36 9.93 5.29 -14.02
C ILE A 36 10.01 3.90 -13.38
N ASN A 37 8.98 3.09 -13.56
CA ASN A 37 8.99 1.65 -13.26
C ASN A 37 9.80 0.92 -14.34
N GLN A 38 10.99 0.45 -13.97
CA GLN A 38 11.91 -0.23 -14.89
C GLN A 38 11.28 -1.46 -15.53
N GLU A 39 10.72 -2.38 -14.76
CA GLU A 39 10.17 -3.65 -15.29
C GLU A 39 9.06 -3.39 -16.31
N LEU A 40 8.15 -2.47 -15.97
CA LEU A 40 7.05 -2.06 -16.84
C LEU A 40 7.54 -1.32 -18.09
N TYR A 41 8.58 -0.51 -17.96
CA TYR A 41 9.19 0.19 -19.09
C TYR A 41 9.75 -0.82 -20.09
N GLU A 42 10.54 -1.78 -19.62
CA GLU A 42 11.14 -2.83 -20.45
C GLU A 42 10.05 -3.73 -21.08
N GLU A 43 9.00 -4.04 -20.33
CA GLU A 43 7.83 -4.81 -20.81
C GLU A 43 7.11 -4.07 -21.96
N ILE A 44 6.84 -2.78 -21.81
CA ILE A 44 6.02 -1.99 -22.74
C ILE A 44 6.80 -1.56 -23.98
N PHE A 45 8.06 -1.15 -23.79
CA PHE A 45 8.88 -0.59 -24.87
C PHE A 45 9.83 -1.60 -25.51
N HIS A 46 9.94 -2.82 -24.95
CA HIS A 46 10.80 -3.90 -25.44
C HIS A 46 12.26 -3.48 -25.63
N GLU A 47 12.78 -2.67 -24.73
CA GLU A 47 14.16 -2.18 -24.73
C GLU A 47 14.71 -2.16 -23.31
N LYS A 48 16.04 -2.19 -23.16
CA LYS A 48 16.70 -2.17 -21.86
C LYS A 48 16.52 -0.81 -21.18
N TYR A 49 16.24 -0.80 -19.89
CA TYR A 49 16.16 0.42 -19.11
C TYR A 49 17.54 1.06 -18.87
N VAL A 50 17.66 2.32 -19.26
CA VAL A 50 18.75 3.23 -18.94
C VAL A 50 18.12 4.56 -18.57
N TRP A 51 18.44 5.11 -17.39
CA TRP A 51 17.72 6.26 -16.83
C TRP A 51 17.61 7.45 -17.79
N GLU A 52 18.71 7.90 -18.39
CA GLU A 52 18.71 9.08 -19.27
C GLU A 52 17.86 8.86 -20.54
N ASP A 53 18.01 7.70 -21.20
CA ASP A 53 17.26 7.36 -22.41
C ASP A 53 15.77 7.21 -22.10
N ALA A 54 15.45 6.51 -21.01
CA ALA A 54 14.08 6.27 -20.57
C ALA A 54 13.38 7.55 -20.15
N LYS A 55 14.07 8.42 -19.40
CA LYS A 55 13.60 9.74 -19.00
C LYS A 55 13.26 10.60 -20.23
N GLN A 56 14.16 10.66 -21.21
CA GLN A 56 13.93 11.43 -22.43
C GLN A 56 12.72 10.90 -23.21
N LYS A 57 12.60 9.58 -23.36
CA LYS A 57 11.50 8.94 -24.08
C LYS A 57 10.15 9.16 -23.39
N ILE A 58 10.09 8.94 -22.07
CA ILE A 58 8.88 9.16 -21.26
C ILE A 58 8.45 10.62 -21.32
N SER A 59 9.37 11.58 -21.15
CA SER A 59 9.02 13.00 -21.26
C SER A 59 8.53 13.37 -22.66
N THR A 60 9.18 12.84 -23.70
CA THR A 60 8.78 13.08 -25.10
C THR A 60 7.34 12.61 -25.37
N ILE A 61 6.98 11.42 -24.87
CA ILE A 61 5.65 10.83 -25.08
C ILE A 61 4.58 11.51 -24.21
N PHE A 62 4.88 11.77 -22.94
CA PHE A 62 3.88 12.10 -21.93
C PHE A 62 3.89 13.56 -21.44
N SER A 63 4.73 14.43 -22.00
CA SER A 63 4.54 15.89 -21.87
C SER A 63 3.34 16.37 -22.69
N ILE A 64 2.14 16.08 -22.19
CA ILE A 64 0.85 16.21 -22.87
C ILE A 64 -0.19 16.91 -22.00
N THR A 65 -1.22 17.49 -22.60
CA THR A 65 -2.34 18.10 -21.87
C THR A 65 -3.65 18.07 -22.68
N LEU A 66 -4.78 18.11 -21.98
CA LEU A 66 -6.12 18.34 -22.50
C LEU A 66 -6.49 19.84 -22.56
N ASP A 67 -5.70 20.71 -21.93
CA ASP A 67 -5.92 22.15 -21.92
C ASP A 67 -5.18 22.82 -23.08
N GLU A 68 -5.94 23.15 -24.13
CA GLU A 68 -5.42 23.83 -25.32
C GLU A 68 -4.63 25.11 -24.99
N LYS A 69 -5.00 25.86 -23.94
CA LYS A 69 -4.30 27.10 -23.56
C LYS A 69 -2.88 26.86 -23.06
N LYS A 70 -2.61 25.66 -22.54
CA LYS A 70 -1.31 25.21 -22.04
C LYS A 70 -0.53 24.40 -23.07
N SER A 71 -1.07 24.28 -24.28
CA SER A 71 -0.46 23.56 -25.39
C SER A 71 0.20 24.47 -26.41
N ASP A 72 1.10 23.91 -27.21
CA ASP A 72 1.63 24.55 -28.42
C ASP A 72 0.63 24.52 -29.61
N ASN A 73 -0.63 24.13 -29.34
CA ASN A 73 -1.70 23.86 -30.30
C ASN A 73 -1.46 22.65 -31.23
N LYS A 74 -0.42 21.84 -30.99
CA LYS A 74 -0.18 20.60 -31.71
C LYS A 74 -1.02 19.47 -31.11
N ILE A 75 -2.01 19.00 -31.87
CA ILE A 75 -2.80 17.81 -31.51
C ILE A 75 -1.95 16.57 -31.79
N ILE A 76 -1.78 15.72 -30.78
CA ILE A 76 -0.98 14.48 -30.84
C ILE A 76 -1.83 13.21 -30.68
N GLY A 77 -3.11 13.36 -30.34
CA GLY A 77 -4.00 12.21 -30.17
C GLY A 77 -5.38 12.58 -29.66
N LYS A 78 -6.13 11.55 -29.28
CA LYS A 78 -7.43 11.64 -28.62
C LYS A 78 -7.36 11.07 -27.22
N ALA A 79 -8.16 11.64 -26.33
CA ALA A 79 -8.40 11.14 -24.98
C ALA A 79 -9.84 10.71 -24.84
N TYR A 80 -10.07 9.62 -24.11
CA TYR A 80 -11.41 9.22 -23.67
C TYR A 80 -11.47 9.23 -22.14
N SER A 81 -12.41 9.99 -21.57
CA SER A 81 -12.77 9.89 -20.16
C SER A 81 -14.12 9.20 -20.03
N ASP A 82 -14.26 8.28 -19.08
CA ASP A 82 -15.45 7.46 -18.91
C ASP A 82 -16.47 8.08 -17.95
N LYS A 83 -17.75 8.04 -18.34
CA LYS A 83 -18.88 8.33 -17.46
C LYS A 83 -19.14 7.17 -16.51
N GLN A 84 -19.64 7.50 -15.33
CA GLN A 84 -19.85 6.55 -14.25
C GLN A 84 -21.17 6.82 -13.52
N ALA A 85 -21.80 5.77 -13.00
CA ALA A 85 -22.88 5.89 -12.03
C ALA A 85 -22.33 5.89 -10.60
N ASP A 86 -22.90 6.72 -9.72
CA ASP A 86 -22.56 6.78 -8.29
C ASP A 86 -23.82 6.62 -7.42
N PRO A 87 -24.45 5.43 -7.43
CA PRO A 87 -25.68 5.20 -6.66
C PRO A 87 -25.50 5.38 -5.16
N THR A 88 -24.27 5.25 -4.64
CA THR A 88 -23.96 5.41 -3.22
C THR A 88 -23.55 6.85 -2.86
N GLY A 89 -23.33 7.73 -3.84
CA GLY A 89 -22.90 9.11 -3.65
C GLY A 89 -21.51 9.24 -3.04
N MET A 90 -20.66 8.22 -3.20
CA MET A 90 -19.32 8.16 -2.61
C MET A 90 -18.20 8.32 -3.64
N ALA A 91 -18.42 7.86 -4.88
CA ALA A 91 -17.35 7.66 -5.85
C ALA A 91 -16.96 8.93 -6.63
N LEU A 92 -17.91 9.82 -6.94
CA LEU A 92 -17.70 10.87 -7.96
C LEU A 92 -17.58 12.29 -7.41
N SER A 93 -17.93 12.52 -6.13
CA SER A 93 -17.85 13.85 -5.49
C SER A 93 -18.50 14.98 -6.31
N GLY A 94 -19.60 14.66 -7.01
CA GLY A 94 -20.35 15.60 -7.87
C GLY A 94 -19.88 15.70 -9.33
N ASN A 95 -18.88 14.91 -9.74
CA ASN A 95 -18.49 14.76 -11.15
C ASN A 95 -19.42 13.78 -11.89
N LEU A 96 -19.44 13.83 -13.23
CA LEU A 96 -20.21 12.90 -14.07
C LEU A 96 -19.46 11.59 -14.40
N GLY A 97 -18.20 11.48 -13.95
CA GLY A 97 -17.30 10.38 -14.26
C GLY A 97 -15.86 10.77 -13.93
N SER A 98 -14.90 10.25 -14.71
CA SER A 98 -13.48 10.52 -14.51
C SER A 98 -13.13 11.99 -14.77
N GLY A 99 -13.15 12.81 -13.71
CA GLY A 99 -12.93 14.26 -13.79
C GLY A 99 -11.47 14.68 -13.95
N ARG A 100 -10.54 13.85 -13.47
CA ARG A 100 -9.09 14.13 -13.52
C ARG A 100 -8.26 13.02 -14.17
N SER A 101 -8.91 12.08 -14.86
CA SER A 101 -8.23 10.98 -15.53
C SER A 101 -8.86 10.62 -16.86
N TYR A 102 -8.04 10.14 -17.79
CA TYR A 102 -8.45 9.80 -19.15
C TYR A 102 -7.55 8.72 -19.74
N PHE A 103 -8.10 7.96 -20.68
CA PHE A 103 -7.33 7.00 -21.46
C PHE A 103 -6.63 7.69 -22.62
N PHE A 104 -5.36 7.34 -22.83
CA PHE A 104 -4.52 7.83 -23.92
C PHE A 104 -3.74 6.68 -24.53
N ASP A 105 -3.66 6.65 -25.87
CA ASP A 105 -3.01 5.56 -26.60
C ASP A 105 -3.58 4.18 -26.21
N LYS A 106 -2.91 3.08 -26.58
CA LYS A 106 -3.46 1.73 -26.41
C LYS A 106 -3.66 1.32 -24.94
N ASN A 107 -2.70 1.64 -24.07
CA ASN A 107 -2.56 0.99 -22.76
C ASN A 107 -2.54 1.95 -21.57
N PHE A 108 -2.67 3.27 -21.75
CA PHE A 108 -2.43 4.22 -20.65
C PHE A 108 -3.71 4.85 -20.12
N ASN A 109 -3.79 4.96 -18.80
CA ASN A 109 -4.71 5.84 -18.09
C ASN A 109 -3.90 6.95 -17.41
N ILE A 110 -4.09 8.18 -17.88
CA ILE A 110 -3.37 9.36 -17.41
C ILE A 110 -4.22 10.03 -16.34
N LYS A 111 -3.66 10.29 -15.16
CA LYS A 111 -4.31 11.06 -14.08
C LYS A 111 -3.55 12.36 -13.82
N GLY A 112 -4.27 13.46 -13.64
CA GLY A 112 -3.69 14.78 -13.37
C GLY A 112 -3.99 15.85 -14.42
N ASP A 113 -5.03 15.68 -15.23
CA ASP A 113 -5.53 16.75 -16.09
C ASP A 113 -7.07 16.82 -16.10
N LYS A 114 -7.61 18.02 -16.35
CA LYS A 114 -9.04 18.30 -16.29
C LYS A 114 -9.78 17.74 -17.50
N THR A 115 -10.74 16.86 -17.26
CA THR A 115 -11.65 16.35 -18.30
C THR A 115 -12.94 17.17 -18.36
N LYS A 116 -13.72 16.97 -19.43
CA LYS A 116 -15.08 17.49 -19.59
C LYS A 116 -16.07 16.91 -18.56
N LEU A 117 -15.73 15.82 -17.87
CA LEU A 117 -16.56 15.20 -16.84
C LEU A 117 -16.33 15.79 -15.44
N ALA A 118 -15.36 16.71 -15.30
CA ALA A 118 -15.08 17.46 -14.07
C ALA A 118 -16.12 18.56 -13.83
N THR A 119 -17.31 18.18 -13.35
CA THR A 119 -18.48 19.06 -13.19
C THR A 119 -18.82 19.41 -11.74
N SER A 120 -18.04 18.93 -10.76
CA SER A 120 -18.33 19.18 -9.35
C SER A 120 -18.49 20.67 -9.05
N PRO A 121 -19.46 21.08 -8.22
CA PRO A 121 -19.61 22.49 -7.84
C PRO A 121 -18.46 22.99 -6.94
N LYS A 122 -17.75 22.07 -6.27
CA LYS A 122 -16.57 22.40 -5.46
C LYS A 122 -15.33 22.44 -6.36
N SER A 123 -14.63 23.57 -6.37
CA SER A 123 -13.44 23.80 -7.21
C SER A 123 -12.34 22.75 -7.02
N ILE A 124 -12.14 22.29 -5.79
CA ILE A 124 -11.13 21.29 -5.44
C ILE A 124 -11.33 19.93 -6.13
N TYR A 125 -12.58 19.59 -6.47
CA TYR A 125 -12.93 18.34 -7.15
C TYR A 125 -13.10 18.49 -8.67
N ASN A 126 -12.99 19.72 -9.21
CA ASN A 126 -13.20 20.01 -10.63
C ASN A 126 -12.00 20.67 -11.33
N ASN A 127 -10.88 20.90 -10.63
CA ASN A 127 -9.72 21.60 -11.17
C ASN A 127 -8.81 20.72 -12.05
N GLY A 128 -9.00 19.40 -12.01
CA GLY A 128 -8.19 18.42 -12.74
C GLY A 128 -6.75 18.25 -12.21
N LYS A 129 -6.39 18.92 -11.11
CA LYS A 129 -5.03 18.91 -10.56
C LYS A 129 -4.77 17.66 -9.74
N TYR A 130 -3.51 17.22 -9.77
CA TYR A 130 -3.04 16.10 -8.97
C TYR A 130 -1.69 16.45 -8.34
N ALA A 131 -1.59 16.33 -7.02
CA ALA A 131 -0.39 16.71 -6.29
C ALA A 131 0.72 15.67 -6.45
N LEU A 132 1.97 16.15 -6.57
CA LEU A 132 3.13 15.28 -6.67
C LEU A 132 3.21 14.28 -5.51
N SER A 133 3.00 14.72 -4.28
CA SER A 133 3.00 13.85 -3.10
C SER A 133 1.94 12.73 -3.16
N ALA A 134 0.77 13.03 -3.70
CA ALA A 134 -0.29 12.04 -3.89
C ALA A 134 0.07 11.04 -5.00
N SER A 135 0.65 11.52 -6.11
CA SER A 135 1.12 10.65 -7.20
C SER A 135 2.23 9.68 -6.75
N ILE A 136 3.16 10.15 -5.91
CA ILE A 136 4.22 9.32 -5.33
C ILE A 136 3.59 8.23 -4.45
N LYS A 137 2.70 8.62 -3.54
CA LYS A 137 2.01 7.68 -2.65
C LYS A 137 1.27 6.60 -3.44
N GLU A 138 0.47 7.02 -4.40
CA GLU A 138 -0.32 6.11 -5.22
C GLU A 138 0.57 5.16 -6.04
N THR A 139 1.64 5.67 -6.64
CA THR A 139 2.63 4.87 -7.37
C THR A 139 3.30 3.82 -6.50
N VAL A 140 3.76 4.21 -5.30
CA VAL A 140 4.42 3.29 -4.36
C VAL A 140 3.46 2.18 -3.96
N ILE A 141 2.23 2.53 -3.58
CA ILE A 141 1.23 1.55 -3.15
C ILE A 141 0.82 0.64 -4.30
N ALA A 142 0.45 1.20 -5.46
CA ALA A 142 0.06 0.47 -6.66
C ALA A 142 1.08 -0.61 -7.04
N ASN A 143 2.36 -0.23 -7.16
CA ASN A 143 3.40 -1.13 -7.61
C ASN A 143 3.81 -2.18 -6.55
N ILE A 144 3.59 -1.90 -5.26
CA ILE A 144 3.72 -2.91 -4.19
C ILE A 144 2.58 -3.93 -4.31
N LEU A 145 1.33 -3.45 -4.41
CA LEU A 145 0.16 -4.31 -4.45
C LEU A 145 0.16 -5.21 -5.70
N ALA A 146 0.63 -4.72 -6.84
CA ALA A 146 0.74 -5.51 -8.06
C ALA A 146 1.61 -6.76 -7.88
N LYS A 147 2.58 -6.74 -6.96
CA LYS A 147 3.44 -7.87 -6.62
C LYS A 147 2.94 -8.68 -5.42
N ASP A 148 2.30 -8.03 -4.46
CA ASP A 148 1.92 -8.65 -3.19
C ASP A 148 0.51 -9.25 -3.16
N PHE A 149 -0.43 -8.68 -3.91
CA PHE A 149 -1.82 -9.09 -3.85
C PHE A 149 -2.11 -10.19 -4.84
N VAL A 150 -3.01 -11.10 -4.44
CA VAL A 150 -3.44 -12.21 -5.29
C VAL A 150 -4.35 -11.75 -6.43
N VAL A 151 -4.82 -10.50 -6.39
CA VAL A 151 -5.65 -9.90 -7.44
C VAL A 151 -4.86 -8.77 -8.08
N PRO A 152 -4.84 -8.69 -9.43
CA PRO A 152 -4.18 -7.61 -10.14
C PRO A 152 -4.61 -6.23 -9.65
N THR A 153 -3.66 -5.31 -9.62
CA THR A 153 -3.91 -3.89 -9.35
C THR A 153 -3.32 -3.08 -10.48
N PHE A 154 -3.80 -1.85 -10.66
CA PHE A 154 -3.21 -0.95 -11.65
C PHE A 154 -1.79 -0.61 -11.26
N GLU A 155 -0.85 -0.84 -12.16
CA GLU A 155 0.54 -0.43 -12.00
C GLU A 155 0.77 0.96 -12.58
N THR A 156 1.70 1.68 -11.97
CA THR A 156 2.13 2.99 -12.46
C THR A 156 3.48 2.86 -13.15
N LEU A 157 3.51 3.26 -14.43
CA LEU A 157 4.71 3.30 -15.26
C LEU A 157 5.58 4.50 -14.89
N ALA A 158 5.01 5.70 -14.76
CA ALA A 158 5.79 6.90 -14.56
C ALA A 158 5.02 8.03 -13.84
N ILE A 159 5.78 8.95 -13.23
CA ILE A 159 5.29 10.23 -12.71
C ILE A 159 6.04 11.36 -13.43
N LEU A 160 5.31 12.39 -13.86
CA LEU A 160 5.90 13.60 -14.42
C LEU A 160 5.39 14.84 -13.69
N GLU A 161 6.29 15.69 -13.19
CA GLU A 161 5.99 17.01 -12.61
C GLU A 161 5.78 18.03 -13.72
N THR A 162 4.71 18.83 -13.64
CA THR A 162 4.22 19.65 -14.78
C THR A 162 4.73 21.09 -14.79
N GLY A 163 5.46 21.52 -13.76
CA GLY A 163 5.85 22.91 -13.51
C GLY A 163 4.73 23.76 -12.90
N GLU A 164 3.50 23.24 -12.84
CA GLU A 164 2.35 23.96 -12.31
C GLU A 164 2.19 23.76 -10.80
N ARG A 165 1.53 24.72 -10.16
CA ARG A 165 1.14 24.60 -8.75
C ARG A 165 -0.34 24.86 -8.57
N PHE A 166 -0.88 24.38 -7.46
CA PHE A 166 -2.24 24.70 -7.07
C PHE A 166 -2.37 24.89 -5.56
N GLU A 167 -3.31 25.75 -5.19
CA GLU A 167 -3.73 25.92 -3.81
C GLU A 167 -4.76 24.83 -3.47
N PHE A 168 -4.36 23.91 -2.59
CA PHE A 168 -5.22 22.89 -1.99
C PHE A 168 -5.73 23.40 -0.66
N LEU A 169 -7.05 23.54 -0.52
CA LEU A 169 -7.70 23.82 0.75
C LEU A 169 -8.09 22.49 1.40
N ASP A 170 -7.37 22.14 2.47
CA ASP A 170 -7.70 21.01 3.32
C ASP A 170 -8.68 21.44 4.39
N GLU A 171 -9.85 20.81 4.44
CA GLU A 171 -10.86 21.01 5.47
C GLU A 171 -10.90 19.74 6.34
N TYR A 172 -10.48 19.85 7.59
CA TYR A 172 -10.40 18.72 8.50
C TYR A 172 -11.08 19.04 9.84
N LEU A 173 -11.58 17.99 10.48
CA LEU A 173 -12.13 18.07 11.83
C LEU A 173 -10.97 17.91 12.82
N ASP A 174 -10.71 18.93 13.64
CA ASP A 174 -9.62 18.93 14.61
C ASP A 174 -9.94 18.15 15.89
N PHE A 175 -9.00 18.18 16.85
CA PHE A 175 -9.12 17.47 18.12
C PHE A 175 -10.33 17.92 18.95
N ASP A 176 -10.80 19.16 18.78
CA ASP A 176 -11.93 19.76 19.51
C ASP A 176 -13.27 19.63 18.75
N ASP A 177 -13.33 18.75 17.74
CA ASP A 177 -14.48 18.60 16.82
C ASP A 177 -14.84 19.93 16.10
N GLN A 178 -13.85 20.80 15.86
CA GLN A 178 -14.01 22.02 15.07
C GLN A 178 -13.50 21.81 13.64
N ILE A 179 -14.24 22.33 12.67
CA ILE A 179 -13.79 22.34 11.28
C ILE A 179 -12.68 23.40 11.15
N LYS A 180 -11.47 22.96 10.77
CA LYS A 180 -10.33 23.81 10.47
C LYS A 180 -10.01 23.71 8.98
N ASN A 181 -9.45 24.81 8.48
CA ASN A 181 -9.04 24.96 7.10
C ASN A 181 -7.55 25.24 7.05
N LYS A 182 -6.83 24.54 6.17
CA LYS A 182 -5.42 24.80 5.90
C LYS A 182 -5.16 24.80 4.41
N THR A 183 -4.53 25.86 3.93
CA THR A 183 -4.16 25.96 2.51
C THR A 183 -2.73 25.50 2.31
N TYR A 184 -2.53 24.65 1.31
CA TYR A 184 -1.23 24.15 0.88
C TYR A 184 -1.01 24.54 -0.57
N ASN A 185 0.19 25.02 -0.91
CA ASN A 185 0.59 25.28 -2.29
C ASN A 185 1.43 24.10 -2.79
N LEU A 186 0.84 23.22 -3.59
CA LEU A 186 1.42 21.93 -3.95
C LEU A 186 1.87 21.88 -5.43
N PRO A 187 3.04 21.29 -5.72
CA PRO A 187 3.45 21.02 -7.11
C PRO A 187 2.53 19.99 -7.76
N CYS A 188 2.20 20.21 -9.03
CA CYS A 188 1.34 19.34 -9.82
C CYS A 188 2.15 18.27 -10.54
N SER A 189 1.51 17.13 -10.76
CA SER A 189 2.05 16.02 -11.54
C SER A 189 0.97 15.36 -12.37
N ILE A 190 1.40 14.65 -13.42
CA ILE A 190 0.61 13.58 -14.02
C ILE A 190 1.18 12.23 -13.63
N GLU A 191 0.28 11.25 -13.48
CA GLU A 191 0.59 9.85 -13.23
C GLU A 191 0.20 9.02 -14.45
N ILE A 192 1.12 8.18 -14.92
CA ILE A 192 0.94 7.30 -16.07
C ILE A 192 0.65 5.88 -15.58
N ARG A 193 -0.63 5.52 -15.51
CA ARG A 193 -1.06 4.17 -15.12
C ARG A 193 -1.16 3.28 -16.33
N VAL A 194 -0.85 2.00 -16.16
CA VAL A 194 -0.97 0.99 -17.20
C VAL A 194 -2.27 0.24 -17.01
N ASN A 195 -3.11 0.31 -18.05
CA ASN A 195 -4.35 -0.45 -18.15
C ASN A 195 -4.05 -1.79 -18.84
N LYS A 196 -3.35 -2.69 -18.13
CA LYS A 196 -3.09 -4.06 -18.60
C LYS A 196 -4.43 -4.72 -18.95
N GLU A 197 -4.50 -5.39 -20.09
CA GLU A 197 -5.67 -6.14 -20.58
C GLU A 197 -7.05 -5.42 -20.56
N LYS A 198 -7.08 -4.08 -20.51
CA LYS A 198 -8.30 -3.25 -20.39
C LYS A 198 -9.08 -3.43 -19.08
N GLU A 199 -8.37 -3.74 -18.01
CA GLU A 199 -8.90 -4.02 -16.68
C GLU A 199 -9.65 -2.86 -15.99
N LEU A 200 -9.60 -1.62 -16.50
CA LEU A 200 -10.22 -0.44 -15.87
C LEU A 200 -11.73 -0.30 -16.08
N TYR A 201 -12.43 -1.34 -16.52
CA TYR A 201 -13.89 -1.33 -16.58
C TYR A 201 -14.50 -1.54 -15.19
N ARG A 202 -15.14 -0.50 -14.65
CA ARG A 202 -15.60 -0.44 -13.25
C ARG A 202 -17.04 -0.87 -13.08
N ILE A 203 -17.39 -1.22 -11.84
CA ILE A 203 -18.78 -1.47 -11.45
C ILE A 203 -19.64 -0.25 -11.77
N SER A 204 -19.16 0.96 -11.48
CA SER A 204 -19.83 2.22 -11.84
C SER A 204 -20.04 2.40 -13.35
N ASN A 205 -19.14 1.88 -14.20
CA ASN A 205 -19.33 1.85 -15.65
C ASN A 205 -20.39 0.83 -16.07
N SER A 206 -20.38 -0.33 -15.42
CA SER A 206 -21.36 -1.38 -15.68
C SER A 206 -22.79 -0.96 -15.31
N LEU A 207 -22.94 -0.27 -14.19
CA LEU A 207 -24.21 0.28 -13.74
C LEU A 207 -24.78 1.31 -14.73
N ILE A 208 -23.97 2.25 -15.23
CA ILE A 208 -24.46 3.21 -16.23
C ILE A 208 -24.76 2.54 -17.58
N ASN A 209 -24.06 1.45 -17.92
CA ASN A 209 -24.34 0.66 -19.11
C ASN A 209 -25.56 -0.25 -18.96
N ASN A 210 -26.08 -0.46 -17.74
CA ASN A 210 -27.10 -1.45 -17.39
C ASN A 210 -26.72 -2.85 -17.86
N ASP A 211 -25.46 -3.25 -17.63
CA ASP A 211 -25.05 -4.60 -18.00
C ASP A 211 -25.83 -5.64 -17.19
N LYS A 212 -26.03 -6.80 -17.81
CA LYS A 212 -26.63 -7.95 -17.15
C LYS A 212 -25.53 -8.92 -16.80
N TYR A 213 -25.56 -9.40 -15.57
CA TYR A 213 -24.68 -10.46 -15.12
C TYR A 213 -25.45 -11.76 -15.01
N THR A 214 -24.81 -12.85 -15.40
CA THR A 214 -25.22 -14.21 -15.07
C THR A 214 -25.01 -14.49 -13.59
N GLU A 215 -25.68 -15.52 -13.07
CA GLU A 215 -25.48 -15.97 -11.68
C GLU A 215 -24.02 -16.36 -11.43
N GLU A 216 -23.40 -17.06 -12.38
CA GLU A 216 -21.99 -17.48 -12.28
C GLU A 216 -21.02 -16.29 -12.23
N GLU A 217 -21.22 -15.26 -13.06
CA GLU A 217 -20.39 -14.06 -13.05
C GLU A 217 -20.44 -13.34 -11.70
N ILE A 218 -21.65 -13.15 -11.13
CA ILE A 218 -21.80 -12.51 -9.83
C ILE A 218 -21.21 -13.38 -8.72
N GLU A 219 -21.43 -14.69 -8.73
CA GLU A 219 -20.84 -15.59 -7.74
C GLU A 219 -19.31 -15.55 -7.75
N ASN A 220 -18.71 -15.56 -8.95
CA ASN A 220 -17.27 -15.45 -9.11
C ASN A 220 -16.75 -14.10 -8.63
N PHE A 221 -17.46 -13.01 -8.94
CA PHE A 221 -17.13 -11.68 -8.45
C PHE A 221 -17.21 -11.59 -6.92
N CYS A 222 -18.26 -12.13 -6.30
CA CYS A 222 -18.40 -12.24 -4.84
C CYS A 222 -17.24 -12.98 -4.18
N LYS A 223 -16.82 -14.11 -4.76
CA LYS A 223 -15.66 -14.89 -4.27
C LYS A 223 -14.36 -14.07 -4.37
N LYS A 224 -14.16 -13.36 -5.48
CA LYS A 224 -12.99 -12.48 -5.66
C LYS A 224 -12.97 -11.36 -4.62
N LEU A 225 -14.10 -10.67 -4.39
CA LEU A 225 -14.21 -9.62 -3.37
C LEU A 225 -13.88 -10.13 -1.97
N ALA A 226 -14.47 -11.27 -1.58
CA ALA A 226 -14.20 -11.89 -0.28
C ALA A 226 -12.72 -12.25 -0.09
N LYS A 227 -12.09 -12.78 -1.15
CA LYS A 227 -10.65 -13.07 -1.18
C LYS A 227 -9.80 -11.80 -1.04
N ILE A 228 -10.14 -10.73 -1.75
CA ILE A 228 -9.46 -9.43 -1.64
C ILE A 228 -9.50 -8.92 -0.21
N GLU A 229 -10.66 -8.93 0.44
CA GLU A 229 -10.80 -8.41 1.80
C GLU A 229 -10.06 -9.26 2.84
N ALA A 230 -10.02 -10.58 2.68
CA ALA A 230 -9.18 -11.44 3.51
C ALA A 230 -7.68 -11.10 3.35
N ASN A 231 -7.23 -10.90 2.11
CA ASN A 231 -5.84 -10.50 1.84
C ASN A 231 -5.52 -9.14 2.45
N LYS A 232 -6.37 -8.12 2.21
CA LYS A 232 -6.20 -6.78 2.79
C LYS A 232 -6.09 -6.82 4.30
N PHE A 233 -6.94 -7.61 4.96
CA PHE A 233 -6.88 -7.76 6.40
C PHE A 233 -5.57 -8.41 6.88
N CYS A 234 -5.15 -9.50 6.25
CA CYS A 234 -3.90 -10.18 6.59
C CYS A 234 -2.67 -9.33 6.28
N ASP A 235 -2.65 -8.62 5.15
CA ASP A 235 -1.55 -7.78 4.67
C ASP A 235 -1.54 -6.38 5.28
N ARG A 236 -2.52 -6.08 6.15
CA ARG A 236 -2.69 -4.80 6.86
C ARG A 236 -2.87 -3.61 5.90
N PHE A 237 -3.65 -3.79 4.84
CA PHE A 237 -3.94 -2.75 3.86
C PHE A 237 -5.37 -2.19 4.00
N LEU A 238 -5.48 -0.89 4.10
CA LEU A 238 -6.72 -0.13 4.08
C LEU A 238 -6.83 0.62 2.73
N HIS A 239 -7.89 0.38 1.97
CA HIS A 239 -8.13 1.15 0.73
C HIS A 239 -8.56 2.59 1.06
N GLY A 240 -9.36 2.76 2.11
CA GLY A 240 -9.76 4.07 2.65
C GLY A 240 -11.02 4.61 1.99
N SER A 241 -10.96 4.87 0.69
CA SER A 241 -12.08 5.39 -0.11
C SER A 241 -12.61 4.36 -1.09
N TRP A 242 -12.77 3.10 -0.66
CA TRP A 242 -13.34 2.10 -1.56
C TRP A 242 -14.77 2.51 -1.95
N SER A 243 -15.11 2.30 -3.21
CA SER A 243 -16.41 2.65 -3.78
C SER A 243 -16.65 1.83 -5.05
N VAL A 244 -17.87 1.88 -5.60
CA VAL A 244 -18.20 1.26 -6.90
C VAL A 244 -17.40 1.85 -8.06
N GLY A 245 -16.82 3.04 -7.89
CA GLY A 245 -15.94 3.69 -8.88
C GLY A 245 -14.46 3.34 -8.72
N ASN A 246 -14.09 2.55 -7.72
CA ASN A 246 -12.69 2.21 -7.40
C ASN A 246 -12.42 0.69 -7.45
N ILE A 247 -13.38 -0.09 -7.96
CA ILE A 247 -13.28 -1.55 -8.14
C ILE A 247 -13.71 -1.89 -9.56
N SER A 248 -12.91 -2.68 -10.28
CA SER A 248 -13.26 -3.20 -11.60
C SER A 248 -14.31 -4.31 -11.51
N THR A 249 -15.01 -4.60 -12.60
CA THR A 249 -15.90 -5.78 -12.67
C THR A 249 -15.15 -7.10 -12.49
N GLU A 250 -13.83 -7.09 -12.67
CA GLU A 250 -12.95 -8.23 -12.44
C GLU A 250 -12.36 -8.29 -11.02
N GLY A 251 -12.65 -7.29 -10.18
CA GLY A 251 -12.16 -7.20 -8.79
C GLY A 251 -10.84 -6.44 -8.62
N ASN A 252 -10.32 -5.79 -9.65
CA ASN A 252 -9.07 -5.02 -9.55
C ASN A 252 -9.32 -3.69 -8.81
N LEU A 253 -8.39 -3.32 -7.93
CA LEU A 253 -8.47 -2.09 -7.14
C LEU A 253 -7.74 -0.94 -7.83
N ILE A 254 -8.30 0.27 -7.73
CA ILE A 254 -7.69 1.53 -8.19
C ILE A 254 -7.92 2.66 -7.19
N ASP A 255 -7.25 3.79 -7.39
CA ASP A 255 -7.38 5.04 -6.63
C ASP A 255 -6.89 4.88 -5.18
N PHE A 256 -5.57 4.82 -5.05
CA PHE A 256 -4.84 4.55 -3.81
C PHE A 256 -4.34 5.81 -3.08
N ASP A 257 -4.74 7.01 -3.50
CA ASP A 257 -4.32 8.28 -2.88
C ASP A 257 -4.76 8.40 -1.41
N THR A 258 -5.90 7.83 -1.04
CA THR A 258 -6.37 7.75 0.35
C THR A 258 -6.00 6.45 1.07
N SER A 259 -5.41 5.49 0.37
CA SER A 259 -5.07 4.18 0.96
C SER A 259 -3.87 4.24 1.90
N SER A 260 -3.69 3.22 2.74
CA SER A 260 -2.54 3.11 3.63
C SER A 260 -2.34 1.69 4.12
N PHE A 261 -1.12 1.35 4.50
CA PHE A 261 -0.92 0.23 5.41
C PHE A 261 -1.17 0.66 6.85
N VAL A 262 -1.58 -0.28 7.70
CA VAL A 262 -1.86 -0.06 9.12
C VAL A 262 -0.92 -0.90 9.98
N LYS A 263 -0.49 -0.39 11.14
CA LYS A 263 0.46 -1.11 12.00
C LYS A 263 -0.23 -2.29 12.72
N GLY A 264 -1.36 -2.00 13.37
CA GLY A 264 -2.24 -2.99 13.99
C GLY A 264 -3.46 -3.32 13.12
N ARG A 265 -4.14 -4.43 13.42
CA ARG A 265 -5.30 -4.93 12.67
C ARG A 265 -6.67 -4.52 13.26
N PHE A 266 -6.66 -3.49 14.09
CA PHE A 266 -7.86 -2.90 14.69
C PHE A 266 -8.57 -1.93 13.72
N PRO A 267 -9.86 -1.59 13.96
CA PRO A 267 -10.59 -0.69 13.08
C PRO A 267 -9.92 0.69 12.96
N GLN A 268 -9.53 1.06 11.75
CA GLN A 268 -8.86 2.33 11.41
C GLN A 268 -9.39 2.89 10.09
N TYR A 269 -9.41 4.21 9.89
CA TYR A 269 -9.86 4.88 8.67
C TYR A 269 -8.84 5.95 8.23
N SER A 270 -8.82 6.25 6.93
CA SER A 270 -7.86 7.18 6.32
C SER A 270 -8.46 8.39 5.63
N ASN A 271 -9.76 8.37 5.37
CA ASN A 271 -10.44 9.45 4.67
C ASN A 271 -11.77 9.82 5.35
N THR A 272 -12.62 8.83 5.64
CA THR A 272 -13.93 9.10 6.23
C THR A 272 -14.29 8.11 7.32
N ASN A 273 -14.86 8.63 8.41
CA ASN A 273 -15.43 7.87 9.52
C ASN A 273 -16.96 7.74 9.42
N LYS A 274 -17.56 8.14 8.28
CA LYS A 274 -19.01 8.22 8.12
C LYS A 274 -19.68 6.84 8.17
N TYR A 275 -19.03 5.82 7.61
CA TYR A 275 -19.56 4.47 7.51
C TYR A 275 -18.61 3.47 8.15
N LYS A 276 -19.15 2.48 8.86
CA LYS A 276 -18.38 1.37 9.43
C LYS A 276 -17.55 0.65 8.35
N SER A 277 -18.08 0.56 7.14
CA SER A 277 -17.40 -0.07 6.01
C SER A 277 -16.19 0.70 5.50
N ASN A 278 -15.95 1.96 5.89
CA ASN A 278 -14.70 2.67 5.56
C ASN A 278 -13.55 2.39 6.53
N TYR A 279 -13.79 1.57 7.56
CA TYR A 279 -12.75 1.15 8.48
C TYR A 279 -12.09 -0.14 8.02
N PHE A 280 -10.78 -0.21 8.23
CA PHE A 280 -9.94 -1.37 8.01
C PHE A 280 -10.56 -2.62 8.65
N GLY A 281 -10.66 -3.69 7.87
CA GLY A 281 -11.26 -4.95 8.30
C GLY A 281 -12.79 -5.03 8.22
N TYR A 282 -13.47 -3.97 7.77
CA TYR A 282 -14.94 -3.94 7.63
C TYR A 282 -15.42 -3.56 6.22
N GLU A 283 -14.52 -3.39 5.26
CA GLU A 283 -14.83 -2.98 3.88
C GLU A 283 -15.70 -4.01 3.15
N LEU A 284 -15.59 -5.30 3.50
CA LEU A 284 -16.48 -6.37 3.02
C LEU A 284 -17.96 -6.08 3.30
N LEU A 285 -18.29 -5.39 4.41
CA LEU A 285 -19.68 -5.03 4.71
C LEU A 285 -20.26 -4.14 3.63
N GLY A 286 -19.49 -3.17 3.15
CA GLY A 286 -19.97 -2.27 2.12
C GLY A 286 -19.98 -2.92 0.73
N GLN A 287 -19.07 -3.85 0.47
CA GLN A 287 -19.11 -4.67 -0.75
C GLN A 287 -20.37 -5.55 -0.81
N LYS A 288 -20.84 -6.11 0.31
CA LYS A 288 -22.13 -6.82 0.34
C LYS A 288 -23.30 -5.92 0.00
N ILE A 289 -23.33 -4.69 0.54
CA ILE A 289 -24.36 -3.69 0.21
C ILE A 289 -24.34 -3.38 -1.29
N MET A 290 -23.14 -3.23 -1.86
CA MET A 290 -22.98 -3.04 -3.30
C MET A 290 -23.51 -4.24 -4.10
N ILE A 291 -23.15 -5.48 -3.73
CA ILE A 291 -23.65 -6.69 -4.40
C ILE A 291 -25.17 -6.77 -4.33
N ASN A 292 -25.78 -6.49 -3.18
CA ASN A 292 -27.24 -6.48 -3.02
C ASN A 292 -27.93 -5.44 -3.92
N SER A 293 -27.24 -4.34 -4.26
CA SER A 293 -27.75 -3.35 -5.23
C SER A 293 -27.71 -3.83 -6.69
N ILE A 294 -26.85 -4.82 -7.00
CA ILE A 294 -26.73 -5.43 -8.33
C ILE A 294 -27.65 -6.64 -8.44
N SER A 295 -27.72 -7.47 -7.40
CA SER A 295 -28.49 -8.71 -7.34
C SER A 295 -28.97 -8.96 -5.91
N ASN A 296 -30.29 -8.89 -5.71
CA ASN A 296 -30.91 -9.05 -4.40
C ASN A 296 -31.06 -10.54 -4.02
N ASN A 297 -29.94 -11.18 -3.65
CA ASN A 297 -29.88 -12.63 -3.39
C ASN A 297 -29.04 -12.98 -2.14
N GLU A 298 -29.70 -13.43 -1.08
CA GLU A 298 -29.06 -13.83 0.21
C GLU A 298 -27.98 -14.92 0.05
N LYS A 299 -28.08 -15.77 -0.99
CA LYS A 299 -27.07 -16.78 -1.32
C LYS A 299 -25.68 -16.16 -1.52
N LEU A 300 -25.63 -14.95 -2.11
CA LEU A 300 -24.38 -14.27 -2.42
C LEU A 300 -23.64 -13.80 -1.16
N GLU A 301 -24.37 -13.28 -0.16
CA GLU A 301 -23.75 -12.91 1.11
C GLU A 301 -23.12 -14.10 1.82
N LYS A 302 -23.80 -15.25 1.80
CA LYS A 302 -23.26 -16.49 2.34
C LYS A 302 -21.99 -16.91 1.62
N ILE A 303 -21.98 -16.87 0.28
CA ILE A 303 -20.78 -17.15 -0.53
C ILE A 303 -19.61 -16.23 -0.14
N MET A 304 -19.88 -14.93 0.04
CA MET A 304 -18.84 -13.98 0.46
C MET A 304 -18.31 -14.28 1.86
N ASN A 305 -19.15 -14.69 2.80
CA ASN A 305 -18.72 -15.07 4.15
C ASN A 305 -17.86 -16.34 4.13
N ASP A 306 -18.36 -17.39 3.49
CA ASP A 306 -17.69 -18.69 3.43
C ASP A 306 -16.32 -18.56 2.74
N GLU A 307 -16.26 -17.80 1.64
CA GLU A 307 -15.01 -17.56 0.91
C GLU A 307 -14.06 -16.63 1.70
N TYR A 308 -14.56 -15.64 2.43
CA TYR A 308 -13.73 -14.81 3.31
C TYR A 308 -13.09 -15.66 4.41
N GLU A 309 -13.85 -16.48 5.11
CA GLU A 309 -13.34 -17.35 6.18
C GLU A 309 -12.29 -18.33 5.65
N LYS A 310 -12.54 -18.94 4.48
CA LYS A 310 -11.58 -19.82 3.82
C LYS A 310 -10.28 -19.08 3.48
N ASN A 311 -10.35 -17.88 2.90
CA ASN A 311 -9.15 -17.12 2.53
C ASN A 311 -8.41 -16.57 3.75
N ILE A 312 -9.09 -16.26 4.85
CA ILE A 312 -8.44 -15.94 6.13
C ILE A 312 -7.59 -17.11 6.62
N LYS A 313 -8.07 -18.37 6.50
CA LYS A 313 -7.27 -19.54 6.87
C LYS A 313 -6.04 -19.72 5.98
N ILE A 314 -6.22 -19.57 4.66
CA ILE A 314 -5.11 -19.66 3.69
C ILE A 314 -4.05 -18.62 4.02
N LYS A 315 -4.44 -17.36 4.18
CA LYS A 315 -3.52 -16.28 4.51
C LYS A 315 -2.95 -16.37 5.92
N PHE A 316 -3.71 -16.87 6.89
CA PHE A 316 -3.18 -17.17 8.21
C PHE A 316 -2.02 -18.17 8.13
N CYS A 317 -2.17 -19.27 7.38
CA CYS A 317 -1.07 -20.20 7.14
C CYS A 317 0.16 -19.49 6.56
N ASP A 318 -0.03 -18.61 5.57
CA ASP A 318 1.09 -17.84 4.99
C ASP A 318 1.78 -16.95 6.04
N LEU A 319 1.02 -16.21 6.86
CA LEU A 319 1.55 -15.36 7.93
C LEU A 319 2.37 -16.18 8.94
N ILE A 320 1.99 -17.43 9.19
CA ILE A 320 2.73 -18.32 10.10
C ILE A 320 3.72 -19.23 9.37
N GLY A 321 4.08 -18.90 8.13
CA GLY A 321 5.12 -19.59 7.36
C GLY A 321 4.74 -20.97 6.83
N LEU A 322 3.47 -21.37 6.91
CA LEU A 322 2.97 -22.67 6.45
C LEU A 322 2.35 -22.57 5.05
N ASP A 323 2.48 -23.64 4.26
CA ASP A 323 1.71 -23.84 3.04
C ASP A 323 0.32 -24.43 3.37
N TYR A 324 -0.75 -23.71 3.04
CA TYR A 324 -2.10 -24.16 3.38
C TYR A 324 -2.42 -25.57 2.84
N ASN A 325 -2.05 -25.88 1.60
CA ASN A 325 -2.40 -27.17 0.98
C ASN A 325 -1.63 -28.33 1.61
N LEU A 326 -0.40 -28.10 2.06
CA LEU A 326 0.44 -29.11 2.70
C LEU A 326 0.06 -29.35 4.17
N TYR A 327 -0.13 -28.29 4.95
CA TYR A 327 -0.26 -28.39 6.41
C TYR A 327 -1.71 -28.50 6.89
N TYR A 328 -2.69 -28.00 6.13
CA TYR A 328 -4.09 -27.98 6.59
C TYR A 328 -4.62 -29.38 6.85
N LEU A 329 -4.41 -30.34 5.94
CA LEU A 329 -4.93 -31.71 6.13
C LEU A 329 -4.41 -32.39 7.40
N LYS A 330 -3.16 -32.11 7.80
CA LYS A 330 -2.53 -32.68 9.01
C LYS A 330 -2.95 -31.95 10.29
N TYR A 331 -3.05 -30.62 10.22
CA TYR A 331 -3.18 -29.78 11.42
C TYR A 331 -4.44 -28.90 11.42
N TYR A 332 -5.49 -29.27 10.66
CA TYR A 332 -6.70 -28.46 10.50
C TYR A 332 -7.31 -28.01 11.83
N LYS A 333 -7.26 -28.86 12.87
CA LYS A 333 -7.78 -28.51 14.21
C LYS A 333 -7.07 -27.28 14.80
N TYR A 334 -5.74 -27.25 14.72
CA TYR A 334 -4.94 -26.11 15.18
C TYR A 334 -5.17 -24.89 14.28
N ILE A 335 -5.12 -25.09 12.96
CA ILE A 335 -5.24 -23.99 11.99
C ILE A 335 -6.63 -23.32 12.08
N ASP A 336 -7.70 -24.10 12.20
CA ASP A 336 -9.06 -23.58 12.33
C ASP A 336 -9.25 -22.77 13.62
N SER A 337 -8.75 -23.28 14.75
CA SER A 337 -8.82 -22.61 16.04
C SER A 337 -7.98 -21.33 16.07
N LEU A 338 -6.70 -21.43 15.69
CA LEU A 338 -5.75 -20.31 15.71
C LEU A 338 -6.17 -19.20 14.73
N SER A 339 -6.57 -19.54 13.50
CA SER A 339 -7.02 -18.53 12.52
C SER A 339 -8.27 -17.79 12.99
N LYS A 340 -9.20 -18.48 13.66
CA LYS A 340 -10.39 -17.86 14.26
C LYS A 340 -10.03 -16.92 15.40
N LYS A 341 -9.17 -17.37 16.33
CA LYS A 341 -8.65 -16.53 17.42
C LYS A 341 -7.92 -15.31 16.87
N PHE A 342 -7.04 -15.48 15.89
CA PHE A 342 -6.36 -14.39 15.20
C PHE A 342 -7.34 -13.37 14.61
N ASN A 343 -8.33 -13.81 13.84
CA ASN A 343 -9.31 -12.91 13.20
C ASN A 343 -10.16 -12.11 14.21
N ILE A 344 -10.37 -12.65 15.41
CA ILE A 344 -11.11 -11.99 16.49
C ILE A 344 -10.19 -11.07 17.31
N LEU A 345 -9.10 -11.60 17.86
CA LEU A 345 -8.21 -10.91 18.78
C LEU A 345 -7.49 -9.74 18.11
N SER A 346 -7.07 -9.89 16.86
CA SER A 346 -6.32 -8.82 16.17
C SER A 346 -7.15 -7.55 15.89
N ARG A 347 -8.48 -7.61 16.07
CA ARG A 347 -9.39 -6.46 15.98
C ARG A 347 -9.59 -5.74 17.31
N LYS A 348 -9.15 -6.35 18.42
CA LYS A 348 -9.37 -5.83 19.76
C LYS A 348 -8.48 -4.65 20.06
N PHE A 349 -9.09 -3.59 20.57
CA PHE A 349 -8.43 -2.35 20.87
C PHE A 349 -9.03 -1.69 22.11
N LEU A 350 -8.20 -0.96 22.84
CA LEU A 350 -8.66 -0.06 23.89
C LEU A 350 -9.37 1.12 23.25
N ALA A 351 -10.30 1.73 24.00
CA ALA A 351 -11.13 2.84 23.54
C ALA A 351 -10.34 4.14 23.26
N ASN A 352 -9.41 4.15 22.28
CA ASN A 352 -8.82 5.37 21.74
C ASN A 352 -9.39 5.70 20.37
N TYR A 353 -10.24 6.70 20.38
CA TYR A 353 -10.89 7.14 19.17
C TYR A 353 -9.96 7.97 18.27
N TYR A 354 -8.90 8.57 18.82
CA TYR A 354 -7.92 9.34 18.04
C TYR A 354 -7.11 8.47 17.08
N ASP A 355 -6.78 7.25 17.51
CA ASP A 355 -5.91 6.33 16.76
C ASP A 355 -6.68 5.57 15.68
N THR A 356 -8.01 5.66 15.69
CA THR A 356 -8.81 5.13 14.59
C THR A 356 -8.65 5.99 13.32
N ASN A 357 -8.25 7.26 13.43
CA ASN A 357 -7.83 8.03 12.25
C ASN A 357 -6.34 7.85 12.03
N ILE A 358 -5.95 7.20 10.92
CA ILE A 358 -4.55 6.96 10.65
C ILE A 358 -3.79 8.28 10.39
N ALA A 359 -4.46 9.34 9.92
CA ALA A 359 -3.83 10.62 9.64
C ALA A 359 -3.47 11.41 10.91
N ASN A 360 -3.99 11.03 12.08
CA ASN A 360 -3.62 11.68 13.34
C ASN A 360 -2.24 11.19 13.77
N GLN A 361 -1.34 12.14 14.07
CA GLN A 361 0.03 11.86 14.52
C GLN A 361 0.12 11.39 15.98
N ASN A 362 -0.98 10.91 16.57
CA ASN A 362 -0.93 10.41 17.94
C ASN A 362 -0.07 9.14 17.98
N GLU A 363 0.97 9.19 18.80
CA GLU A 363 1.93 8.09 18.95
C GLU A 363 1.41 6.93 19.78
N ASN A 364 0.26 7.12 20.43
CA ASN A 364 -0.31 6.12 21.31
C ASN A 364 -0.93 5.02 20.47
N ILE A 365 -0.58 3.77 20.78
CA ILE A 365 -1.00 2.60 20.03
C ILE A 365 -2.06 1.87 20.86
N THR A 366 -3.24 1.66 20.29
CA THR A 366 -4.38 1.12 21.06
C THR A 366 -4.87 -0.26 20.68
N TYR A 367 -4.26 -0.89 19.67
CA TYR A 367 -4.39 -2.34 19.56
C TYR A 367 -3.71 -3.02 20.75
N LEU A 368 -4.33 -4.09 21.23
CA LEU A 368 -3.84 -4.87 22.37
C LEU A 368 -2.84 -5.95 21.95
N PHE A 369 -3.05 -6.53 20.76
CA PHE A 369 -2.31 -7.70 20.31
C PHE A 369 -1.57 -7.45 19.00
N ASP A 370 -0.24 -7.47 19.06
CA ASP A 370 0.68 -7.36 17.92
C ASP A 370 0.99 -8.72 17.31
N PHE A 371 0.04 -9.25 16.54
CA PHE A 371 0.25 -10.52 15.84
C PHE A 371 1.38 -10.47 14.81
N SER A 372 1.66 -9.30 14.23
CA SER A 372 2.77 -9.17 13.27
C SER A 372 4.11 -9.35 13.97
N ARG A 373 4.34 -8.66 15.09
CA ARG A 373 5.55 -8.86 15.91
C ARG A 373 5.65 -10.28 16.45
N PHE A 374 4.53 -10.86 16.90
CA PHE A 374 4.49 -12.25 17.37
C PHE A 374 4.89 -13.23 16.26
N PHE A 375 4.22 -13.22 15.11
CA PHE A 375 4.54 -14.13 14.01
C PHE A 375 5.96 -13.91 13.47
N GLN A 376 6.40 -12.66 13.37
CA GLN A 376 7.74 -12.37 12.88
C GLN A 376 8.84 -12.99 13.76
N LYS A 377 8.67 -12.94 15.09
CA LYS A 377 9.79 -13.14 16.03
C LYS A 377 9.66 -14.36 16.92
N TYR A 378 8.46 -14.90 17.13
CA TYR A 378 8.23 -15.92 18.16
C TYR A 378 9.15 -17.13 18.01
N LEU A 379 9.25 -17.72 16.82
CA LEU A 379 10.09 -18.90 16.62
C LEU A 379 11.60 -18.63 16.79
N ILE A 380 12.06 -17.38 16.62
CA ILE A 380 13.46 -16.98 16.86
C ILE A 380 13.74 -16.86 18.37
N TYR A 381 12.81 -16.27 19.12
CA TYR A 381 12.96 -16.07 20.57
C TYR A 381 12.53 -17.26 21.41
N ARG A 382 11.72 -18.18 20.86
CA ARG A 382 11.26 -19.40 21.55
C ARG A 382 12.41 -20.23 22.10
N GLU A 383 13.53 -20.26 21.40
CA GLU A 383 14.75 -21.00 21.81
C GLU A 383 15.51 -20.31 22.96
N LYS A 384 15.17 -19.06 23.29
CA LYS A 384 15.90 -18.20 24.23
C LYS A 384 15.05 -17.93 25.48
N GLY A 385 15.07 -18.85 26.45
CA GLY A 385 14.39 -18.68 27.74
C GLY A 385 12.99 -19.29 27.79
N ASN A 386 12.07 -18.65 28.53
CA ASN A 386 10.73 -19.20 28.73
C ASN A 386 9.83 -18.88 27.53
N LYS A 387 9.43 -19.93 26.80
CA LYS A 387 8.61 -19.85 25.58
C LYS A 387 7.32 -19.05 25.76
N PHE A 388 6.61 -19.29 26.86
CA PHE A 388 5.33 -18.65 27.14
C PHE A 388 5.52 -17.15 27.43
N ILE A 389 6.48 -16.80 28.29
CA ILE A 389 6.80 -15.40 28.60
C ILE A 389 7.24 -14.63 27.34
N ASN A 390 8.04 -15.26 26.47
CA ASN A 390 8.43 -14.66 25.21
C ASN A 390 7.22 -14.43 24.29
N GLY A 391 6.30 -15.39 24.24
CA GLY A 391 5.04 -15.24 23.53
C GLY A 391 4.21 -14.05 24.02
N ILE A 392 4.09 -13.89 25.34
CA ILE A 392 3.39 -12.75 25.95
C ILE A 392 4.08 -11.43 25.55
N LYS A 393 5.40 -11.31 25.71
CA LYS A 393 6.15 -10.09 25.37
C LYS A 393 6.04 -9.68 23.91
N LEU A 394 5.93 -10.66 23.01
CA LEU A 394 5.82 -10.42 21.58
C LEU A 394 4.38 -10.13 21.14
N LEU A 395 3.39 -10.82 21.70
CA LEU A 395 1.99 -10.64 21.32
C LEU A 395 1.36 -9.42 21.99
N PHE A 396 1.61 -9.18 23.28
CA PHE A 396 0.97 -8.09 24.00
C PHE A 396 1.68 -6.78 23.66
N ASN A 397 0.94 -5.85 23.09
CA ASN A 397 1.39 -4.48 23.01
C ASN A 397 1.35 -3.86 24.42
N ASP A 398 2.25 -2.93 24.73
CA ASP A 398 2.21 -2.16 25.97
C ASP A 398 1.43 -0.88 25.69
N PRO A 399 0.11 -0.85 25.89
CA PRO A 399 -0.62 0.39 25.76
C PRO A 399 -0.17 1.29 26.91
N GLN A 400 0.46 2.42 26.60
CA GLN A 400 0.56 3.48 27.60
C GLN A 400 -0.85 3.74 28.13
N TYR A 401 -1.04 3.76 29.44
CA TYR A 401 -2.35 4.02 30.05
C TYR A 401 -2.82 5.40 29.58
N ILE A 402 -3.75 5.43 28.63
CA ILE A 402 -4.27 6.68 28.08
C ILE A 402 -5.44 7.10 28.96
N GLU A 403 -5.25 8.10 29.80
CA GLU A 403 -6.39 8.79 30.41
C GLU A 403 -7.17 9.50 29.30
N TYR A 404 -8.43 9.11 29.12
CA TYR A 404 -9.29 9.64 28.07
C TYR A 404 -10.14 10.80 28.58
N GLU A 405 -9.95 11.98 27.98
CA GLU A 405 -10.79 13.16 28.20
C GLU A 405 -11.70 13.52 27.01
N LYS A 406 -11.78 12.74 25.92
CA LYS A 406 -12.66 13.12 24.79
C LYS A 406 -14.14 12.75 25.03
N VAL A 407 -14.99 13.77 24.92
CA VAL A 407 -16.46 13.72 24.83
C VAL A 407 -16.84 14.19 23.41
N GLY A 408 -17.75 13.52 22.69
CA GLY A 408 -18.20 14.01 21.38
C GLY A 408 -18.62 12.95 20.35
N MET A 409 -18.96 13.40 19.14
CA MET A 409 -19.60 12.60 18.08
C MET A 409 -18.74 11.44 17.55
N ILE A 410 -17.41 11.58 17.51
CA ILE A 410 -16.52 10.52 17.02
C ILE A 410 -16.53 9.34 17.98
N LYS A 411 -16.45 9.61 19.29
CA LYS A 411 -16.52 8.58 20.34
C LYS A 411 -17.80 7.77 20.22
N GLU A 412 -18.96 8.44 20.22
CA GLU A 412 -20.27 7.79 20.12
C GLU A 412 -20.37 6.92 18.84
N LYS A 413 -19.80 7.38 17.73
CA LYS A 413 -19.78 6.62 16.47
C LYS A 413 -18.92 5.37 16.56
N VAL A 414 -17.70 5.47 17.07
CA VAL A 414 -16.79 4.31 17.17
C VAL A 414 -17.36 3.31 18.19
N GLU A 415 -17.89 3.76 19.32
CA GLU A 415 -18.58 2.90 20.30
C GLU A 415 -19.75 2.16 19.66
N LYS A 416 -20.61 2.88 18.93
CA LYS A 416 -21.73 2.27 18.21
C LYS A 416 -21.28 1.27 17.13
N PHE A 417 -20.23 1.59 16.37
CA PHE A 417 -19.77 0.72 15.30
C PHE A 417 -19.02 -0.51 15.81
N PHE A 418 -18.28 -0.38 16.91
CA PHE A 418 -17.27 -1.36 17.34
C PHE A 418 -17.44 -1.80 18.79
N GLU A 419 -18.64 -1.71 19.35
CA GLU A 419 -18.99 -2.19 20.71
C GLU A 419 -18.40 -3.57 21.04
N LYS A 420 -18.41 -4.49 20.07
CA LYS A 420 -17.90 -5.86 20.25
C LYS A 420 -16.38 -5.96 20.20
N ASP A 421 -15.70 -4.95 19.66
CA ASP A 421 -14.26 -4.94 19.40
C ASP A 421 -13.49 -4.08 20.40
N ILE A 422 -14.18 -3.17 21.09
CA ILE A 422 -13.65 -2.37 22.18
C ILE A 422 -13.42 -3.26 23.41
N VAL A 423 -12.23 -3.12 24.01
CA VAL A 423 -11.84 -3.77 25.25
C VAL A 423 -11.87 -2.76 26.39
N ASN A 424 -12.45 -3.18 27.51
CA ASN A 424 -12.61 -2.41 28.74
C ASN A 424 -12.31 -3.30 29.95
N ASP A 425 -12.33 -2.72 31.15
CA ASP A 425 -12.03 -3.45 32.39
C ASP A 425 -12.93 -4.68 32.60
N ASP A 426 -14.18 -4.64 32.14
CA ASP A 426 -15.14 -5.74 32.29
C ASP A 426 -14.81 -6.96 31.41
N ASN A 427 -14.13 -6.77 30.28
CA ASN A 427 -13.89 -7.82 29.29
C ASN A 427 -12.41 -8.10 28.99
N MET A 428 -11.49 -7.32 29.57
CA MET A 428 -10.05 -7.45 29.35
C MET A 428 -9.54 -8.85 29.72
N ASP A 429 -9.87 -9.35 30.92
CA ASP A 429 -9.41 -10.67 31.38
C ASP A 429 -9.78 -11.79 30.41
N LYS A 430 -10.97 -11.74 29.82
CA LYS A 430 -11.42 -12.71 28.82
C LYS A 430 -10.48 -12.74 27.62
N TYR A 431 -10.17 -11.58 27.04
CA TYR A 431 -9.34 -11.51 25.84
C TYR A 431 -7.87 -11.78 26.13
N ILE A 432 -7.37 -11.44 27.33
CA ILE A 432 -6.05 -11.83 27.80
C ILE A 432 -5.95 -13.36 27.87
N ASN A 433 -6.94 -14.03 28.47
CA ASN A 433 -6.96 -15.50 28.54
C ASN A 433 -7.04 -16.14 27.14
N GLU A 434 -7.89 -15.62 26.24
CA GLU A 434 -7.96 -16.11 24.85
C GLU A 434 -6.62 -15.93 24.09
N ALA A 435 -5.87 -14.86 24.36
CA ALA A 435 -4.55 -14.63 23.79
C ALA A 435 -3.47 -15.56 24.40
N MET A 436 -3.56 -15.87 25.69
CA MET A 436 -2.71 -16.88 26.34
C MET A 436 -2.95 -18.26 25.75
N ASP A 437 -4.22 -18.65 25.55
CA ASP A 437 -4.59 -19.90 24.88
C ASP A 437 -4.10 -19.94 23.43
N PHE A 438 -4.10 -18.79 22.73
CA PHE A 438 -3.53 -18.70 21.39
C PHE A 438 -2.03 -19.03 21.40
N ILE A 439 -1.26 -18.43 22.31
CA ILE A 439 0.20 -18.63 22.41
C ILE A 439 0.51 -20.10 22.68
N GLN A 440 -0.20 -20.72 23.62
CA GLN A 440 0.01 -22.13 23.95
C GLN A 440 -0.30 -23.04 22.76
N GLU A 441 -1.46 -22.87 22.13
CA GLU A 441 -1.88 -23.67 20.99
C GLU A 441 -0.96 -23.47 19.77
N TYR A 442 -0.42 -22.26 19.60
CA TYR A 442 0.58 -21.96 18.57
C TYR A 442 1.90 -22.70 18.82
N ASP A 443 2.40 -22.71 20.07
CA ASP A 443 3.63 -23.45 20.41
C ASP A 443 3.46 -24.95 20.17
N GLU A 444 2.33 -25.52 20.62
CA GLU A 444 2.01 -26.94 20.42
C GLU A 444 1.98 -27.34 18.93
N LEU A 445 1.46 -26.47 18.07
CA LEU A 445 1.50 -26.68 16.61
C LEU A 445 2.95 -26.77 16.12
N PHE A 446 3.80 -25.82 16.47
CA PHE A 446 5.18 -25.80 16.00
C PHE A 446 6.06 -26.87 16.65
N GLU A 447 5.78 -27.33 17.88
CA GLU A 447 6.42 -28.51 18.45
C GLU A 447 6.09 -29.80 17.69
N LYS A 448 4.89 -29.90 17.10
CA LYS A 448 4.53 -31.04 16.25
C LYS A 448 5.24 -30.98 14.90
N ILE A 449 5.27 -29.79 14.29
CA ILE A 449 5.93 -29.60 12.99
C ILE A 449 7.45 -29.82 13.10
N GLU A 450 8.08 -29.32 14.17
CA GLU A 450 9.51 -29.48 14.43
C GLU A 450 9.96 -30.94 14.59
N LYS A 451 9.05 -31.84 15.02
CA LYS A 451 9.31 -33.28 15.06
C LYS A 451 9.32 -33.92 13.67
N GLU A 452 8.74 -33.27 12.66
CA GLU A 452 8.64 -33.76 11.29
C GLU A 452 9.67 -33.14 10.35
N GLN A 453 10.12 -31.90 10.61
CA GLN A 453 11.05 -31.16 9.76
C GLN A 453 11.75 -30.01 10.49
N ASP A 454 12.83 -29.51 9.90
CA ASP A 454 13.49 -28.29 10.34
C ASP A 454 12.63 -27.03 10.10
N LEU A 455 12.71 -26.05 11.02
CA LEU A 455 11.88 -24.84 11.00
C LEU A 455 12.55 -23.64 10.33
N GLN A 456 13.79 -23.70 9.82
CA GLN A 456 14.49 -22.52 9.32
C GLN A 456 13.76 -21.85 8.16
N GLU A 457 13.20 -22.63 7.23
CA GLU A 457 12.45 -22.07 6.09
C GLU A 457 11.16 -21.37 6.54
N ILE A 458 10.47 -21.97 7.51
CA ILE A 458 9.27 -21.41 8.14
C ILE A 458 9.61 -20.11 8.87
N LYS A 459 10.69 -20.11 9.68
CA LYS A 459 11.19 -18.93 10.41
C LYS A 459 11.49 -17.79 9.44
N LEU A 460 12.19 -18.06 8.34
CA LEU A 460 12.53 -17.05 7.35
C LEU A 460 11.28 -16.47 6.67
N LYS A 461 10.34 -17.32 6.24
CA LYS A 461 9.06 -16.88 5.65
C LYS A 461 8.26 -16.01 6.63
N GLN A 462 8.14 -16.44 7.89
CA GLN A 462 7.49 -15.67 8.96
C GLN A 462 8.16 -14.32 9.18
N TYR A 463 9.49 -14.29 9.26
CA TYR A 463 10.27 -13.08 9.52
C TYR A 463 10.07 -12.02 8.43
N PHE A 464 9.97 -12.46 7.18
CA PHE A 464 9.79 -11.58 6.03
C PHE A 464 8.36 -11.09 5.87
N ILE A 465 7.38 -12.00 5.80
CA ILE A 465 5.97 -11.65 5.51
C ILE A 465 5.41 -10.70 6.57
N ASN A 466 5.79 -10.90 7.83
CA ASN A 466 5.29 -10.09 8.95
C ASN A 466 6.11 -8.83 9.22
N ALA A 467 7.21 -8.61 8.50
CA ALA A 467 8.02 -7.41 8.66
C ALA A 467 7.20 -6.16 8.38
N ASP A 468 7.45 -5.13 9.19
CA ASP A 468 6.83 -3.84 9.02
C ASP A 468 7.19 -3.20 7.68
N ARG A 469 6.22 -2.49 7.09
CA ARG A 469 6.39 -1.77 5.82
C ARG A 469 6.88 -0.35 6.12
N ASN A 470 8.20 -0.18 6.16
CA ASN A 470 8.87 1.09 6.48
C ASN A 470 8.29 2.25 5.66
N TYR A 471 7.97 3.36 6.34
CA TYR A 471 7.43 4.60 5.76
C TYR A 471 6.03 4.51 5.13
N LEU A 472 5.38 3.34 5.12
CA LEU A 472 4.06 3.17 4.50
C LEU A 472 2.91 3.15 5.52
N TYR A 473 3.24 3.32 6.80
CA TYR A 473 2.29 3.63 7.85
C TYR A 473 2.07 5.12 7.92
N SER A 474 0.84 5.52 8.21
CA SER A 474 0.37 6.91 8.20
C SER A 474 1.08 7.87 9.16
N LYS A 475 1.91 7.36 10.09
CA LYS A 475 2.65 8.16 11.08
C LYS A 475 3.62 9.16 10.42
N GLU A 476 4.15 8.83 9.24
CA GLU A 476 5.15 9.65 8.56
C GLU A 476 4.61 10.12 7.20
N HIS A 477 4.47 11.44 7.04
CA HIS A 477 4.15 12.05 5.74
C HIS A 477 5.35 12.02 4.78
N ILE A 478 5.99 10.85 4.63
CA ILE A 478 7.22 10.68 3.86
C ILE A 478 7.06 11.17 2.42
N PHE A 479 5.91 10.90 1.80
CA PHE A 479 5.63 11.30 0.41
C PHE A 479 5.55 12.82 0.27
N GLY A 480 5.01 13.51 1.29
CA GLY A 480 5.01 14.97 1.36
C GLY A 480 6.42 15.52 1.54
N LYS A 481 7.23 14.91 2.41
CA LYS A 481 8.63 15.30 2.64
C LYS A 481 9.50 15.11 1.40
N ILE A 482 9.38 13.97 0.73
CA ILE A 482 10.08 13.67 -0.53
C ILE A 482 9.69 14.68 -1.62
N ALA A 483 8.39 14.90 -1.81
CA ALA A 483 7.91 15.88 -2.80
C ALA A 483 8.41 17.30 -2.49
N TYR A 484 8.40 17.70 -1.22
CA TYR A 484 8.90 19.00 -0.79
C TYR A 484 10.41 19.16 -1.05
N LYS A 485 11.23 18.18 -0.65
CA LYS A 485 12.68 18.20 -0.88
C LYS A 485 13.02 18.29 -2.37
N TYR A 486 12.28 17.60 -3.22
CA TYR A 486 12.40 17.71 -4.67
C TYR A 486 12.01 19.10 -5.17
N ASP A 487 10.88 19.65 -4.68
CA ASP A 487 10.37 20.98 -5.06
C ASP A 487 11.38 22.11 -4.74
N ILE A 488 12.03 22.04 -3.58
CA ILE A 488 13.08 23.01 -3.18
C ILE A 488 14.47 22.67 -3.76
N LYS A 489 14.58 21.63 -4.59
CA LYS A 489 15.81 21.18 -5.26
C LYS A 489 16.91 20.70 -4.32
N GLU A 490 16.54 20.19 -3.14
CA GLU A 490 17.49 19.46 -2.27
C GLU A 490 17.83 18.08 -2.83
N ILE A 491 16.90 17.47 -3.57
CA ILE A 491 17.12 16.22 -4.30
C ILE A 491 16.74 16.41 -5.77
N ASP A 492 17.44 15.71 -6.66
CA ASP A 492 17.16 15.74 -8.10
C ASP A 492 16.21 14.59 -8.53
N ASP A 493 15.93 14.53 -9.82
CA ASP A 493 15.06 13.54 -10.46
C ASP A 493 15.59 12.10 -10.35
N LYS A 494 16.91 11.90 -10.48
CA LYS A 494 17.54 10.60 -10.30
C LYS A 494 17.39 10.12 -8.85
N THR A 495 17.60 11.00 -7.88
CA THR A 495 17.51 10.70 -6.45
C THR A 495 16.08 10.36 -6.03
N ILE A 496 15.09 11.17 -6.42
CA ILE A 496 13.68 10.85 -6.10
C ILE A 496 13.24 9.54 -6.76
N ASN A 497 13.69 9.23 -7.99
CA ASN A 497 13.44 7.94 -8.64
C ASN A 497 14.05 6.78 -7.84
N ILE A 498 15.28 6.91 -7.32
CA ILE A 498 15.92 5.92 -6.44
C ILE A 498 15.10 5.71 -5.17
N ILE A 499 14.67 6.79 -4.50
CA ILE A 499 13.89 6.72 -3.27
C ILE A 499 12.56 6.00 -3.51
N ILE A 500 11.82 6.34 -4.57
CA ILE A 500 10.53 5.72 -4.90
C ILE A 500 10.70 4.23 -5.22
N ASN A 501 11.70 3.87 -6.05
CA ASN A 501 12.00 2.47 -6.34
C ASN A 501 12.37 1.67 -5.07
N SER A 502 13.14 2.28 -4.17
CA SER A 502 13.52 1.66 -2.90
C SER A 502 12.35 1.50 -1.92
N LEU A 503 11.44 2.47 -1.87
CA LEU A 503 10.17 2.37 -1.14
C LEU A 503 9.31 1.22 -1.66
N ILE A 504 9.28 0.97 -2.97
CA ILE A 504 8.55 -0.16 -3.55
C ILE A 504 9.25 -1.48 -3.20
N LYS A 505 10.53 -1.65 -3.57
CA LYS A 505 11.24 -2.94 -3.47
C LYS A 505 11.36 -3.45 -2.03
N ALA A 506 11.63 -2.57 -1.08
CA ALA A 506 11.89 -2.95 0.31
C ALA A 506 10.60 -3.21 1.12
N ASN A 507 9.44 -2.90 0.54
CA ASN A 507 8.15 -3.05 1.19
C ASN A 507 7.29 -4.19 0.64
N ILE A 508 7.71 -4.91 -0.40
CA ILE A 508 7.05 -6.15 -0.87
C ILE A 508 7.18 -7.24 0.20
N ARG A 509 6.12 -8.01 0.47
CA ARG A 509 6.08 -9.02 1.56
C ARG A 509 5.63 -10.40 1.10
N ASN A 510 4.69 -10.48 0.16
CA ASN A 510 4.04 -11.73 -0.23
C ASN A 510 4.70 -12.42 -1.42
N HIS A 511 5.58 -11.73 -2.15
CA HIS A 511 6.42 -12.33 -3.19
C HIS A 511 7.71 -12.94 -2.62
N TYR A 512 7.58 -13.68 -1.51
CA TYR A 512 8.70 -14.38 -0.89
C TYR A 512 9.18 -15.54 -1.78
N ASN A 513 10.48 -15.60 -2.02
CA ASN A 513 11.12 -16.77 -2.61
C ASN A 513 12.36 -17.12 -1.77
N ILE A 514 12.38 -18.37 -1.31
CA ILE A 514 13.43 -18.90 -0.44
C ILE A 514 14.81 -18.96 -1.11
N GLU A 515 14.84 -19.06 -2.44
CA GLU A 515 16.06 -19.08 -3.24
C GLU A 515 16.52 -17.66 -3.62
N CYS A 516 15.69 -16.64 -3.37
CA CYS A 516 15.96 -15.27 -3.74
C CYS A 516 16.49 -14.43 -2.57
N LYS A 517 17.06 -13.28 -2.95
CA LYS A 517 17.43 -12.20 -2.02
C LYS A 517 16.15 -11.48 -1.59
N ASN A 518 15.86 -11.49 -0.29
CA ASN A 518 14.70 -10.81 0.29
C ASN A 518 15.13 -9.45 0.88
N ILE A 519 14.34 -8.40 0.66
CA ILE A 519 14.69 -7.02 1.03
C ILE A 519 13.83 -6.49 2.18
N LEU A 520 14.45 -5.99 3.25
CA LEU A 520 13.73 -5.44 4.40
C LEU A 520 14.49 -4.31 5.10
N GLY A 521 13.81 -3.59 6.01
CA GLY A 521 14.44 -2.64 6.91
C GLY A 521 14.99 -1.39 6.20
N LEU A 522 14.22 -0.86 5.24
CA LEU A 522 14.58 0.37 4.56
C LEU A 522 14.77 1.51 5.56
N ARG A 523 15.89 2.21 5.45
CA ARG A 523 16.15 3.47 6.14
C ARG A 523 16.59 4.52 5.14
N LEU A 524 15.95 5.68 5.18
CA LEU A 524 16.29 6.84 4.38
C LEU A 524 17.20 7.75 5.22
N TYR A 525 18.31 8.21 4.63
CA TYR A 525 19.22 9.20 5.19
C TYR A 525 19.24 10.43 4.28
N LYS A 526 19.87 11.52 4.73
CA LYS A 526 19.95 12.77 3.95
C LYS A 526 20.57 12.58 2.55
N ASP A 527 21.63 11.78 2.46
CA ASP A 527 22.48 11.67 1.27
C ASP A 527 22.49 10.26 0.65
N PHE A 528 21.82 9.29 1.27
CA PHE A 528 21.78 7.89 0.83
C PHE A 528 20.58 7.16 1.46
N LEU A 529 20.38 5.90 1.09
CA LEU A 529 19.47 4.99 1.79
C LEU A 529 20.12 3.64 2.05
N THR A 530 19.53 2.86 2.95
CA THR A 530 19.99 1.50 3.25
C THR A 530 18.85 0.52 3.39
N TYR A 531 19.14 -0.75 3.12
CA TYR A 531 18.24 -1.86 3.41
C TYR A 531 19.04 -3.15 3.58
N TRP A 532 18.42 -4.15 4.19
CA TRP A 532 18.98 -5.47 4.36
C TRP A 532 18.61 -6.37 3.19
N ILE A 533 19.59 -7.15 2.73
CA ILE A 533 19.35 -8.35 1.94
C ILE A 533 19.48 -9.55 2.87
N VAL A 534 18.44 -10.40 2.87
CA VAL A 534 18.39 -11.62 3.70
C VAL A 534 18.13 -12.82 2.80
N THR A 535 18.88 -13.88 3.05
CA THR A 535 18.73 -15.19 2.43
C THR A 535 18.58 -16.25 3.51
N LYS A 536 18.50 -17.53 3.11
CA LYS A 536 18.47 -18.65 4.06
C LYS A 536 19.71 -18.81 4.95
N ASN A 537 20.88 -18.34 4.49
CA ASN A 537 22.15 -18.66 5.16
C ASN A 537 22.97 -17.42 5.54
N TYR A 538 22.67 -16.26 4.94
CA TYR A 538 23.42 -15.04 5.19
C TYR A 538 22.56 -13.80 4.99
N TYR A 539 23.01 -12.70 5.59
CA TYR A 539 22.48 -11.37 5.35
C TYR A 539 23.62 -10.37 5.13
N TYR A 540 23.28 -9.22 4.53
CA TYR A 540 24.19 -8.10 4.37
C TYR A 540 23.41 -6.79 4.19
N LEU A 541 24.03 -5.68 4.54
CA LEU A 541 23.45 -4.35 4.36
C LEU A 541 23.85 -3.79 3.00
N VAL A 542 22.90 -3.17 2.30
CA VAL A 542 23.15 -2.38 1.10
C VAL A 542 23.05 -0.89 1.43
N ILE A 543 23.95 -0.11 0.84
CA ILE A 543 23.93 1.36 0.82
C ILE A 543 23.73 1.80 -0.62
N GLU A 544 22.69 2.59 -0.89
CA GLU A 544 22.48 3.25 -2.18
C GLU A 544 22.66 4.77 -2.01
N PRO A 545 23.75 5.35 -2.54
CA PRO A 545 23.97 6.79 -2.49
C PRO A 545 22.99 7.55 -3.39
N PHE A 546 22.67 8.77 -2.99
CA PHE A 546 21.97 9.72 -3.85
C PHE A 546 22.94 10.30 -4.89
N SER A 547 22.39 10.87 -5.97
CA SER A 547 23.15 11.27 -7.16
C SER A 547 24.35 12.19 -6.88
N ASN A 548 24.25 13.01 -5.84
CA ASN A 548 25.26 14.01 -5.47
C ASN A 548 26.15 13.56 -4.31
N PHE A 549 26.15 12.28 -3.94
CA PHE A 549 26.89 11.76 -2.80
C PHE A 549 27.89 10.67 -3.19
N ASP A 550 29.16 11.06 -3.24
CA ASP A 550 30.25 10.13 -3.51
C ASP A 550 30.71 9.43 -2.21
N ILE A 551 30.78 8.11 -2.27
CA ILE A 551 31.29 7.28 -1.18
C ILE A 551 32.66 6.74 -1.56
N GLU A 552 33.72 7.25 -0.92
CA GLU A 552 35.09 6.74 -1.10
C GLU A 552 35.34 5.53 -0.20
N PHE A 553 34.84 5.59 1.05
CA PHE A 553 34.92 4.49 1.99
C PHE A 553 33.70 4.46 2.91
N ALA A 554 33.24 3.25 3.20
CA ALA A 554 32.16 3.02 4.14
C ALA A 554 32.44 1.82 5.04
N LYS A 555 31.91 1.87 6.26
CA LYS A 555 32.06 0.82 7.27
C LYS A 555 30.75 0.65 8.04
N LEU A 556 30.39 -0.59 8.29
CA LEU A 556 29.21 -0.98 9.06
C LEU A 556 29.66 -1.46 10.44
N SER A 557 28.97 -1.04 11.49
CA SER A 557 29.10 -1.61 12.83
C SER A 557 27.76 -2.19 13.27
N LEU A 558 27.73 -3.49 13.58
CA LEU A 558 26.56 -4.21 14.06
C LEU A 558 26.81 -4.72 15.47
N ASN A 559 26.05 -4.24 16.45
CA ASN A 559 26.21 -4.60 17.86
C ASN A 559 27.67 -4.45 18.38
N GLY A 560 28.43 -3.51 17.79
CA GLY A 560 29.83 -3.26 18.11
C GLY A 560 30.86 -4.02 17.27
N GLU A 561 30.44 -4.95 16.40
CA GLU A 561 31.32 -5.64 15.45
C GLU A 561 31.38 -4.90 14.11
N GLU A 562 32.56 -4.80 13.54
CA GLU A 562 32.84 -3.97 12.38
C GLU A 562 33.01 -4.78 11.08
N PHE A 563 32.34 -4.34 10.01
CA PHE A 563 32.31 -4.99 8.70
C PHE A 563 32.65 -3.99 7.60
N MET A 564 33.42 -4.44 6.60
CA MET A 564 33.77 -3.61 5.45
C MET A 564 32.61 -3.51 4.46
N ILE A 565 32.54 -2.38 3.76
CA ILE A 565 31.58 -2.13 2.68
C ILE A 565 32.34 -1.88 1.38
N LYS A 566 31.87 -2.49 0.29
CA LYS A 566 32.50 -2.42 -1.03
C LYS A 566 31.47 -2.09 -2.12
N HIS A 567 31.93 -1.59 -3.26
CA HIS A 567 31.06 -1.39 -4.43
C HIS A 567 30.50 -2.71 -4.95
N ARG A 568 29.23 -2.67 -5.36
CA ARG A 568 28.58 -3.77 -6.05
C ARG A 568 29.00 -3.77 -7.53
N LEU A 569 29.28 -4.94 -8.07
CA LEU A 569 29.75 -5.08 -9.46
C LEU A 569 28.63 -4.87 -10.50
N ASP A 570 27.37 -5.04 -10.09
CA ASP A 570 26.23 -5.22 -11.00
C ASP A 570 25.27 -4.01 -11.03
N GLU A 571 25.44 -3.06 -10.12
CA GLU A 571 24.57 -1.88 -9.96
C GLU A 571 25.45 -0.63 -9.73
N GLU A 572 25.36 0.35 -10.61
CA GLU A 572 26.16 1.58 -10.51
C GLU A 572 25.89 2.31 -9.18
N GLY A 573 26.96 2.57 -8.44
CA GLY A 573 26.93 3.38 -7.21
C GLY A 573 26.49 2.64 -5.95
N ALA A 574 25.77 1.52 -6.05
CA ALA A 574 25.37 0.74 -4.88
C ALA A 574 26.58 0.08 -4.20
N MET A 575 26.54 -0.02 -2.87
CA MET A 575 27.57 -0.67 -2.07
C MET A 575 26.95 -1.74 -1.15
N GLU A 576 27.71 -2.79 -0.87
CA GLU A 576 27.28 -3.88 0.01
C GLU A 576 28.31 -4.13 1.12
N SER A 577 27.82 -4.43 2.32
CA SER A 577 28.67 -4.96 3.38
C SER A 577 29.16 -6.37 3.04
N GLU A 578 30.15 -6.85 3.79
CA GLU A 578 30.45 -8.28 3.84
C GLU A 578 29.19 -9.10 4.13
N LYS A 579 29.14 -10.30 3.54
CA LYS A 579 28.08 -11.27 3.82
C LYS A 579 28.34 -11.91 5.17
N ILE A 580 27.36 -11.85 6.05
CA ILE A 580 27.43 -12.41 7.40
C ILE A 580 26.60 -13.69 7.40
N GLU A 581 27.28 -14.82 7.56
CA GLU A 581 26.65 -16.13 7.62
C GLU A 581 26.01 -16.39 8.99
N PHE A 582 24.95 -17.19 9.02
CA PHE A 582 24.29 -17.61 10.25
C PHE A 582 23.77 -19.04 10.17
N ASP A 583 23.80 -19.73 11.32
CA ASP A 583 23.23 -21.08 11.47
C ASP A 583 21.75 -21.03 11.91
N SER A 584 21.34 -19.95 12.59
CA SER A 584 19.96 -19.70 13.00
C SER A 584 19.61 -18.26 12.74
N LEU A 585 18.42 -18.03 12.16
CA LEU A 585 17.98 -16.71 11.70
C LEU A 585 18.05 -15.66 12.83
N PRO A 586 18.90 -14.62 12.69
CA PRO A 586 18.98 -13.55 13.68
C PRO A 586 17.83 -12.53 13.52
N ASP A 587 17.50 -11.83 14.60
CA ASP A 587 16.58 -10.68 14.55
C ASP A 587 17.34 -9.40 14.13
N ILE A 588 17.73 -9.35 12.85
CA ILE A 588 18.56 -8.27 12.28
C ILE A 588 17.94 -6.87 12.39
N LEU A 589 16.61 -6.78 12.43
CA LEU A 589 15.89 -5.53 12.61
C LEU A 589 16.03 -4.95 14.03
N ASN A 590 16.53 -5.74 14.98
CA ASN A 590 16.78 -5.33 16.36
C ASN A 590 18.27 -5.07 16.66
N PHE A 591 19.13 -5.07 15.63
CA PHE A 591 20.55 -4.77 15.81
C PHE A 591 20.79 -3.28 16.07
N ASP A 592 21.81 -2.97 16.88
CA ASP A 592 22.41 -1.64 16.94
C ASP A 592 23.25 -1.45 15.67
N VAL A 593 22.75 -0.65 14.74
CA VAL A 593 23.35 -0.43 13.42
C VAL A 593 23.95 0.97 13.38
N LYS A 594 25.26 1.05 13.15
CA LYS A 594 25.98 2.31 12.90
C LYS A 594 26.70 2.25 11.58
N ILE A 595 26.61 3.34 10.82
CA ILE A 595 27.21 3.44 9.49
C ILE A 595 28.18 4.60 9.49
N LYS A 596 29.41 4.35 9.07
CA LYS A 596 30.44 5.38 8.90
C LYS A 596 30.80 5.52 7.44
N ILE A 597 30.55 6.69 6.85
CA ILE A 597 30.87 6.99 5.45
C ILE A 597 31.80 8.20 5.40
N ASN A 598 32.88 8.11 4.64
CA ASN A 598 33.89 9.18 4.48
C ASN A 598 34.33 9.80 5.83
N GLY A 599 34.40 8.97 6.88
CA GLY A 599 34.87 9.34 8.21
C GLY A 599 33.79 9.87 9.15
N LYS A 600 32.57 10.10 8.66
CA LYS A 600 31.42 10.60 9.43
C LYS A 600 30.50 9.45 9.82
N GLU A 601 30.07 9.44 11.07
CA GLU A 601 29.05 8.50 11.57
C GLU A 601 27.65 9.05 11.26
N TYR A 602 26.79 8.19 10.73
CA TYR A 602 25.42 8.52 10.34
C TYR A 602 24.44 7.80 11.27
N ASN A 603 23.83 8.57 12.15
CA ASN A 603 22.84 8.09 13.14
C ASN A 603 21.42 8.64 12.88
N GLY A 604 21.24 9.42 11.81
CA GLY A 604 20.02 10.17 11.56
C GLY A 604 19.11 9.53 10.51
N GLU A 605 17.81 9.59 10.75
CA GLU A 605 16.77 9.34 9.74
C GLU A 605 16.63 10.59 8.83
N PHE A 606 16.11 10.39 7.63
CA PHE A 606 15.73 11.41 6.62
C PHE A 606 14.97 12.61 7.19
N ASP A 607 14.41 12.43 8.40
CA ASP A 607 13.54 13.30 9.17
C ASP A 607 14.25 14.32 10.07
N GLN A 608 15.59 14.29 10.21
CA GLN A 608 16.34 15.26 11.03
C GLN A 608 16.57 16.61 10.31
N ILE A 609 15.50 17.24 9.80
CA ILE A 609 15.48 18.66 9.38
C ILE A 609 14.30 19.37 10.02
#